data_AF-B4W2A5-F1
#
_entry.id   AF-B4W2A5-F1
#
_cell.length_a   1.000
_cell.length_b   1.000
_cell.length_c   1.000
_cell.angle_alpha   90.00
_cell.angle_beta   90.00
_cell.angle_gamma   90.00
#
_symmetry.space_group_name_H-M   'P 1'
#
loop_
_entity.id
_entity.type
_entity.pdbx_description
1 polymer ?
#
loop_
_entity_poly.entity_id
_entity_poly.type
_entity_poly.pdbx_seq_one_letter_code
_entity_poly.pdbx_strand_id
1 'polypeptide(L)' 'MSKTFHWQRQLRSLQFLLDRFTPDTLSYLCPGANTGALRGKGAIDQAYKHLSQIDRV' A
#
# COMPACT_ATOMS: atom_id res chain seq x y z
N MET A 1 7.20 -23.96 0.44
CA MET A 1 7.33 -22.66 -0.26
C MET A 1 7.05 -21.54 0.73
N SER A 2 8.09 -20.90 1.28
CA SER A 2 7.89 -19.75 2.17
C SER A 2 7.58 -18.53 1.31
N LYS A 3 6.41 -17.90 1.46
CA LYS A 3 6.13 -16.62 0.79
C LYS A 3 7.09 -15.62 1.39
N THR A 4 8.19 -15.33 0.71
CA THR A 4 9.18 -14.36 1.18
C THR A 4 8.49 -13.01 1.27
N PHE A 5 8.17 -12.62 2.51
CA PHE A 5 7.55 -11.35 2.82
C PHE A 5 8.63 -10.27 2.69
N HIS A 6 8.74 -9.70 1.50
CA HIS A 6 9.73 -8.66 1.21
C HIS A 6 9.24 -7.29 1.70
N TRP A 7 9.21 -7.12 3.01
CA TRP A 7 8.74 -5.90 3.68
C TRP A 7 9.38 -4.63 3.12
N GLN A 8 10.71 -4.59 3.00
CA GLN A 8 11.42 -3.43 2.45
C GLN A 8 11.02 -3.10 1.01
N ARG A 9 10.74 -4.10 0.17
CA ARG A 9 10.26 -3.87 -1.19
C ARG A 9 8.87 -3.26 -1.18
N GLN A 10 8.01 -3.67 -0.25
CA GLN A 10 6.69 -3.08 -0.08
C GLN A 10 6.79 -1.62 0.38
N LEU A 11 7.66 -1.31 1.35
CA LEU A 11 7.90 0.07 1.78
C LEU A 11 8.37 0.97 0.62
N ARG A 12 9.28 0.48 -0.24
CA ARG A 12 9.70 1.23 -1.44
C ARG A 12 8.56 1.48 -2.42
N SER A 13 7.70 0.50 -2.67
CA SER A 13 6.50 0.71 -3.50
C SER A 13 5.53 1.72 -2.87
N LEU A 14 5.37 1.72 -1.54
CA LEU A 14 4.56 2.71 -0.84
C LEU A 14 5.14 4.12 -0.96
N GLN A 15 6.46 4.27 -0.83
CA GLN A 15 7.13 5.55 -1.00
C GLN A 15 6.95 6.10 -2.43
N PHE A 16 7.08 5.24 -3.44
CA PHE A 16 6.85 5.62 -4.84
C PHE A 16 5.41 6.09 -5.09
N LEU A 17 4.43 5.47 -4.44
CA LEU A 17 3.03 5.89 -4.53
C LEU A 17 2.79 7.25 -3.87
N LEU A 18 3.40 7.52 -2.71
CA LEU A 18 3.27 8.82 -2.06
C LEU A 18 4.03 9.95 -2.77
N ASP A 19 5.13 9.63 -3.46
CA ASP A 19 5.88 10.61 -4.25
C ASP A 19 5.08 11.02 -5.50
N ARG A 20 4.44 10.05 -6.15
CA ARG A 20 3.73 10.25 -7.41
C ARG A 20 2.33 10.82 -7.26
N PHE A 21 1.67 10.56 -6.14
CA PHE A 21 0.27 10.92 -5.93
C PHE A 21 0.10 11.87 -4.75
N THR A 22 -0.97 12.64 -4.79
CA THR A 22 -1.42 13.56 -3.75
C THR A 22 -2.64 12.97 -3.02
N PRO A 23 -3.04 13.51 -1.85
CA PRO A 23 -4.26 13.08 -1.16
C PRO A 23 -5.49 13.03 -2.08
N ASP A 24 -5.65 14.03 -2.95
CA ASP A 24 -6.79 14.14 -3.88
C ASP A 24 -6.74 13.12 -5.02
N THR A 25 -5.55 12.67 -5.42
CA THR A 25 -5.36 11.77 -6.58
C THR A 25 -5.22 10.30 -6.19
N LEU A 26 -4.98 10.01 -4.90
CA LEU A 26 -4.90 8.65 -4.35
C LEU A 26 -6.00 8.41 -3.30
N SER A 27 -7.25 8.48 -3.77
CA SER A 27 -8.44 8.18 -2.96
C SER A 27 -8.59 6.68 -2.71
N TYR A 28 -8.46 5.86 -3.75
CA TYR A 28 -8.64 4.41 -3.66
C TYR A 28 -7.37 3.66 -4.04
N LEU A 29 -7.01 2.67 -3.23
CA LEU A 29 -5.97 1.70 -3.56
C LEU A 29 -6.60 0.32 -3.62
N CYS A 30 -6.51 -0.36 -4.76
CA CYS A 30 -6.90 -1.76 -4.87
C CYS A 30 -5.67 -2.62 -4.53
N PRO A 31 -5.59 -3.18 -3.32
CA PRO A 31 -4.49 -4.05 -2.98
C PRO A 31 -4.63 -5.34 -3.80
N GLY A 32 -3.81 -5.46 -4.85
CA GLY A 32 -3.69 -6.71 -5.59
C GLY A 32 -3.47 -7.87 -4.61
N ALA A 33 -4.00 -9.04 -4.94
CA ALA A 33 -4.17 -10.23 -4.08
C ALA A 33 -2.92 -10.78 -3.35
N ASN A 34 -1.77 -10.09 -3.43
CA ASN A 34 -0.50 -10.41 -2.81
C ASN A 34 -0.26 -9.79 -1.43
N THR A 35 -1.05 -8.80 -0.98
CA THR A 35 -0.97 -8.30 0.40
C THR A 35 -1.92 -9.12 1.27
N GLY A 36 -1.41 -10.10 2.02
CA GLY A 36 -2.21 -11.08 2.75
C GLY A 36 -3.29 -10.48 3.67
N ALA A 37 -3.02 -9.32 4.28
CA ALA A 37 -3.97 -8.58 5.13
C ALA A 37 -5.18 -7.99 4.39
N LEU A 38 -5.13 -7.95 3.05
CA LEU A 38 -6.11 -7.27 2.20
C LEU A 38 -6.73 -8.21 1.16
N ARG A 39 -6.45 -9.51 1.24
CA ARG A 39 -7.09 -10.53 0.42
C ARG A 39 -8.61 -10.48 0.63
N GLY A 40 -9.37 -10.19 -0.43
CA GLY A 40 -10.83 -10.06 -0.38
C GLY A 40 -11.35 -8.64 -0.12
N LYS A 41 -10.48 -7.66 0.17
CA LYS A 41 -10.87 -6.24 0.24
C LYS A 41 -10.61 -5.60 -1.13
N GLY A 42 -11.68 -5.31 -1.86
CA GLY A 42 -11.61 -4.83 -3.25
C GLY A 42 -10.85 -3.51 -3.40
N ALA A 43 -11.15 -2.53 -2.55
CA ALA A 43 -10.47 -1.23 -2.52
C ALA A 43 -10.35 -0.70 -1.09
N ILE A 44 -9.24 -0.04 -0.78
CA ILE A 44 -9.04 0.78 0.41
C ILE A 44 -9.38 2.21 0.04
N ASP A 45 -10.40 2.79 0.66
CA ASP A 45 -10.70 4.22 0.59
C ASP A 45 -9.71 5.02 1.46
N GLN A 46 -9.56 6.32 1.18
CA GLN A 46 -8.61 7.22 1.84
C GLN A 46 -7.17 6.69 1.80
N ALA A 47 -6.80 6.04 0.70
CA ALA A 47 -5.56 5.30 0.59
C ALA A 47 -4.32 6.13 0.96
N TYR A 48 -4.21 7.36 0.45
CA TYR A 48 -3.10 8.25 0.79
C TYR A 48 -2.92 8.43 2.30
N LYS A 49 -4.01 8.65 3.04
CA LYS A 49 -4.01 8.84 4.50
C LYS A 49 -3.56 7.56 5.22
N HIS A 50 -4.04 6.41 4.77
CA HIS A 50 -3.60 5.13 5.33
C HIS A 50 -2.13 4.87 5.07
N LEU A 51 -1.64 5.17 3.86
CA LEU A 51 -0.25 4.97 3.49
C LEU A 51 0.68 5.94 4.20
N SER A 52 0.29 7.19 4.43
CA SER A 52 1.11 8.18 5.12
C SER A 52 1.35 7.83 6.59
N GLN A 53 0.42 7.09 7.21
CA GLN A 53 0.49 6.63 8.60
C GLN A 53 1.32 5.35 8.82
N ILE A 54 1.77 4.69 7.74
CA ILE A 54 2.64 3.50 7.86
C ILE A 54 4.04 3.95 8.30
N ASP A 55 4.49 3.42 9.43
CA ASP A 55 5.82 3.68 9.99
C ASP A 55 6.90 3.15 9.04
N ARG A 56 7.74 4.07 8.53
CA ARG A 56 8.86 3.77 7.63
C ARG A 56 10.15 3.88 8.45
N VAL A 57 10.53 2.79 9.10
CA VAL A 57 11.86 2.63 9.74
C VAL A 57 12.95 2.55 8.69
#